data_AF-A0A667J640-F1
#
_entry.id   AF-A0A667J640-F1
#
_cell.length_a   1.000
_cell.length_b   1.000
_cell.length_c   1.000
_cell.angle_alpha   90.00
_cell.angle_beta   90.00
_cell.angle_gamma   90.00
#
_symmetry.space_group_name_H-M   'P 1'
#
loop_
_entity.id
_entity.type
_entity.pdbx_description
1 polymer ?
#
loop_
_entity_poly.entity_id
_entity_poly.type
_entity_poly.pdbx_seq_one_letter_code
_entity_poly.pdbx_strand_id
1 'polypeptide(L)'
;MVFLLATCGGLDSGFVPSVQDFDKKLTEVNAYLQILIEQLKLFDDKIQNCKDDEQRKKIETLKETTNEFTPKEGAGRNDSQELNQHRYKQDI
;
A
#
# COMPACT_ATOMS: atom_id res chain seq x y z
N MET A 1 -15.81 73.97 -6.89
CA MET A 1 -14.82 73.95 -7.99
C MET A 1 -13.69 73.03 -7.54
N VAL A 2 -13.50 71.79 -7.98
CA VAL A 2 -13.99 71.06 -9.14
C VAL A 2 -13.82 69.56 -8.77
N PHE A 3 -14.95 68.87 -8.61
CA PHE A 3 -15.04 67.42 -8.76
C PHE A 3 -15.07 67.16 -10.27
N LEU A 4 -13.93 66.88 -10.91
CA LEU A 4 -13.93 66.45 -12.31
C LEU A 4 -12.87 65.36 -12.56
N LEU A 5 -13.42 64.23 -12.98
CA LEU A 5 -12.89 63.32 -13.99
C LEU A 5 -11.92 62.24 -13.51
N ALA A 6 -12.50 61.24 -12.86
CA ALA A 6 -12.24 59.86 -13.26
C ALA A 6 -13.56 59.07 -13.23
N THR A 7 -14.48 59.43 -14.12
CA THR A 7 -15.50 58.48 -14.57
C THR A 7 -14.81 57.48 -15.49
N CYS A 8 -14.06 56.54 -14.89
CA CYS A 8 -13.78 55.29 -15.57
C CYS A 8 -15.10 54.50 -15.54
N GLY A 9 -15.53 54.10 -16.73
CA GLY A 9 -16.86 53.59 -17.01
C GLY A 9 -17.24 52.38 -16.17
N GLY A 10 -18.55 52.19 -16.06
CA GLY A 10 -19.17 51.20 -15.19
C GLY A 10 -18.58 49.80 -15.33
N LEU A 11 -18.06 49.31 -14.21
CA LEU A 11 -18.19 47.94 -13.76
C LEU A 11 -18.47 48.02 -12.26
N ASP A 12 -19.63 47.52 -11.86
CA ASP A 12 -19.99 47.07 -10.52
C ASP A 12 -19.12 47.58 -9.36
N SER A 13 -19.63 48.61 -8.68
CA SER A 13 -19.27 48.86 -7.28
C SER A 13 -19.52 47.58 -6.48
N GLY A 14 -18.46 46.82 -6.17
CA GLY A 14 -18.51 45.90 -5.03
C GLY A 14 -17.78 44.58 -5.17
N PHE A 15 -16.47 44.59 -5.44
CA PHE A 15 -15.58 43.68 -4.71
C PHE A 15 -14.14 44.13 -4.88
N VAL A 16 -13.66 44.99 -3.99
CA VAL A 16 -12.22 45.01 -3.70
C VAL A 16 -12.00 43.77 -2.82
N PRO A 17 -11.31 42.72 -3.30
CA PRO A 17 -11.06 41.55 -2.48
C PRO A 17 -10.34 41.99 -1.21
N SER A 18 -10.92 41.68 -0.06
CA SER A 18 -10.30 41.96 1.22
C SER A 18 -9.09 41.06 1.40
N VAL A 19 -8.14 41.47 2.25
CA VAL A 19 -7.06 40.60 2.72
C VAL A 19 -7.63 39.26 3.24
N GLN A 20 -8.80 39.29 3.88
CA GLN A 20 -9.49 38.08 4.34
C GLN A 20 -9.93 37.14 3.20
N ASP A 21 -10.34 37.68 2.05
CA ASP A 21 -10.72 36.85 0.90
C ASP A 21 -9.50 36.15 0.29
N PHE A 22 -8.33 36.81 0.32
CA PHE A 22 -7.07 36.20 -0.05
C PHE A 22 -6.65 35.11 0.94
N ASP A 23 -6.72 35.36 2.24
CA ASP A 23 -6.39 34.37 3.27
C ASP A 23 -7.29 33.13 3.17
N LYS A 24 -8.58 33.34 2.86
CA LYS A 24 -9.53 32.24 2.60
C LYS A 24 -9.13 31.42 1.38
N LYS A 25 -8.82 32.07 0.25
CA LYS A 25 -8.36 31.39 -0.97
C LYS A 25 -7.04 30.68 -0.76
N LEU A 26 -6.13 31.27 0.00
CA LEU A 26 -4.84 30.66 0.36
C LEU A 26 -5.06 29.39 1.18
N THR A 27 -5.94 29.45 2.18
CA THR A 27 -6.32 28.29 3.00
C THR A 27 -6.96 27.20 2.15
N GLU A 28 -7.84 27.56 1.23
CA GLU A 28 -8.51 26.64 0.30
C GLU A 28 -7.51 25.96 -0.65
N VAL A 29 -6.61 26.72 -1.27
CA VAL A 29 -5.53 26.18 -2.11
C VAL A 29 -4.63 25.26 -1.30
N ASN A 30 -4.29 25.64 -0.06
CA ASN A 30 -3.49 24.80 0.82
C ASN A 30 -4.19 23.46 1.13
N ALA A 31 -5.50 23.47 1.37
CA ALA A 31 -6.28 22.25 1.56
C ALA A 31 -6.29 21.37 0.30
N TYR A 32 -6.46 21.96 -0.89
CA TYR A 32 -6.38 21.22 -2.14
C TYR A 32 -5.00 20.57 -2.36
N LEU A 33 -3.92 21.29 -2.07
CA LEU A 33 -2.57 20.75 -2.17
C LEU A 33 -2.35 19.59 -1.19
N GLN A 34 -2.87 19.71 0.04
CA GLN A 34 -2.77 18.65 1.04
C GLN A 34 -3.47 17.37 0.58
N ILE A 35 -4.66 17.48 -0.02
CA ILE A 35 -5.39 16.34 -0.59
C ILE A 35 -4.59 15.68 -1.72
N LEU A 36 -4.00 16.47 -2.62
CA LEU A 36 -3.17 15.93 -3.71
C LEU A 36 -1.94 15.19 -3.17
N ILE A 37 -1.30 15.71 -2.12
CA ILE A 37 -0.17 15.04 -1.46
C ILE A 37 -0.59 13.69 -0.87
N GLU A 38 -1.76 13.63 -0.22
CA GLU A 38 -2.29 12.39 0.36
C GLU A 38 -2.63 11.35 -0.72
N GLN A 39 -3.21 11.78 -1.84
CA GLN A 39 -3.46 10.90 -2.98
C GLN A 39 -2.16 10.32 -3.55
N LEU A 40 -1.13 11.14 -3.71
CA LEU A 40 0.18 10.69 -4.20
C LEU A 40 0.81 9.65 -3.25
N LYS A 41 0.78 9.90 -1.94
CA LYS A 41 1.26 8.92 -0.94
C LYS A 41 0.50 7.60 -1.03
N LEU A 42 -0.83 7.65 -1.15
CA LEU A 42 -1.65 6.45 -1.29
C LEU A 42 -1.32 5.68 -2.59
N PHE A 43 -1.04 6.39 -3.69
CA PHE A 43 -0.62 5.75 -4.93
C PHE A 43 0.74 5.06 -4.79
N ASP A 44 1.73 5.72 -4.17
CA ASP A 44 3.04 5.13 -3.93
C ASP A 44 2.94 3.86 -3.06
N ASP A 45 2.16 3.92 -1.97
CA ASP A 45 1.91 2.76 -1.11
C ASP A 45 1.26 1.61 -1.90
N LYS A 46 0.27 1.90 -2.75
CA LYS A 46 -0.39 0.86 -3.57
C LYS A 46 0.56 0.24 -4.59
N ILE A 47 1.43 1.04 -5.22
CA ILE A 47 2.42 0.54 -6.17
C ILE A 47 3.42 -0.37 -5.46
N GLN A 48 3.91 0.05 -4.29
CA GLN A 48 4.85 -0.74 -3.50
C GLN A 48 4.23 -2.05 -3.02
N ASN A 49 3.01 -2.01 -2.45
CA ASN A 49 2.30 -3.22 -2.01
C ASN A 49 2.02 -4.19 -3.17
N CYS A 50 1.64 -3.70 -4.36
CA CYS A 50 1.40 -4.55 -5.52
C CYS A 50 2.67 -5.28 -5.98
N LYS A 51 3.82 -4.59 -5.96
CA LYS A 51 5.13 -5.18 -6.26
C LYS A 51 5.50 -6.26 -5.24
N ASP A 52 5.27 -6.01 -3.96
CA ASP A 52 5.55 -6.96 -2.88
C ASP A 52 4.62 -8.18 -2.96
N ASP A 53 3.35 -8.01 -3.33
CA ASP A 53 2.39 -9.10 -3.53
C ASP A 53 2.76 -9.99 -4.73
N GLU A 54 3.21 -9.40 -5.84
CA GLU A 54 3.68 -10.18 -7.00
C GLU A 54 4.93 -11.00 -6.65
N GLN A 55 5.88 -10.41 -5.91
CA GLN A 55 7.05 -11.13 -5.42
C GLN A 55 6.69 -12.23 -4.43
N ARG A 56 5.79 -11.96 -3.48
CA ARG A 56 5.27 -12.94 -2.52
C ARG A 56 4.64 -14.14 -3.25
N LYS A 57 3.80 -13.88 -4.24
CA LYS A 57 3.16 -14.92 -5.05
C LYS A 57 4.18 -15.77 -5.81
N LYS A 58 5.22 -15.16 -6.40
CA LYS A 58 6.31 -15.91 -7.05
C LYS A 58 7.02 -16.83 -6.06
N ILE A 59 7.37 -16.34 -4.87
CA ILE A 59 8.01 -17.14 -3.82
C ILE A 59 7.11 -18.28 -3.36
N GLU A 60 5.80 -18.05 -3.20
CA GLU A 60 4.83 -19.09 -2.85
C GLU A 60 4.75 -20.17 -3.92
N THR A 61 4.64 -19.81 -5.20
CA THR A 61 4.65 -20.77 -6.30
C THR A 61 5.95 -21.57 -6.35
N LEU A 62 7.11 -20.92 -6.17
CA LEU A 62 8.41 -21.60 -6.07
C LEU A 62 8.48 -22.57 -4.89
N LYS A 63 7.92 -22.20 -3.73
CA LYS A 63 7.84 -23.07 -2.56
C LYS A 63 6.95 -24.29 -2.85
N GLU A 64 5.82 -24.10 -3.51
CA GLU A 64 4.92 -25.19 -3.90
C GLU A 64 5.59 -26.15 -4.89
N THR A 65 6.22 -25.65 -5.95
CA THR A 65 6.93 -26.49 -6.93
C THR A 65 8.15 -27.20 -6.31
N THR A 66 8.86 -26.54 -5.39
CA THR A 66 9.97 -27.17 -4.65
C THR A 66 9.47 -28.27 -3.71
N ASN A 67 8.31 -28.07 -3.06
CA ASN A 67 7.68 -29.07 -2.19
C ASN A 67 7.11 -30.26 -2.99
N GLU A 68 6.75 -30.07 -4.26
CA GLU A 68 6.37 -31.16 -5.16
C GLU A 68 7.58 -31.99 -5.61
N PHE A 69 8.73 -31.34 -5.82
CA PHE A 69 9.93 -31.98 -6.34
C PHE A 69 10.87 -32.55 -5.26
N THR A 70 10.69 -32.17 -4.00
CA THR A 70 11.38 -32.79 -2.87
C THR A 70 10.62 -34.08 -2.50
N PRO A 71 11.25 -35.27 -2.62
CA PRO A 71 10.68 -36.47 -2.04
C PRO A 71 10.45 -36.21 -0.57
N LYS A 72 9.28 -36.57 -0.04
CA LYS A 72 9.01 -36.48 1.39
C LYS A 72 9.95 -37.44 2.13
N GLU A 73 11.16 -36.99 2.44
CA GLU A 73 12.05 -37.65 3.38
C GLU A 73 11.41 -37.55 4.76
N GLY A 74 10.57 -38.53 5.10
CA GLY A 74 10.02 -38.62 6.45
C GLY A 74 8.65 -39.28 6.56
N ALA A 75 8.52 -40.52 6.08
CA ALA A 75 7.47 -41.44 6.56
C ALA A 75 7.85 -42.89 6.21
N GLY A 76 8.90 -43.43 6.83
CA GLY A 76 9.36 -44.78 6.48
C GLY A 76 10.53 -45.29 7.33
N ARG A 77 10.45 -45.15 8.65
CA ARG A 77 11.26 -45.97 9.58
C ARG A 77 10.42 -46.20 10.81
N ASN A 78 9.71 -47.32 10.88
CA ASN A 78 9.25 -47.91 12.15
C ASN A 78 8.95 -49.42 12.04
N ASP A 79 8.91 -50.03 10.85
CA ASP A 79 8.49 -51.44 10.75
C ASP A 79 9.61 -52.47 10.96
N SER A 80 10.88 -52.03 10.98
CA SER A 80 12.03 -52.93 11.18
C SER A 80 12.42 -53.13 12.66
N GLN A 81 11.84 -52.36 13.59
CA GLN A 81 12.21 -52.45 15.01
C GLN A 81 11.34 -53.47 15.78
N GLU A 82 10.10 -53.74 15.35
CA GLU A 82 9.24 -54.75 15.98
C GLU A 82 9.69 -56.20 15.68
N LEU A 83 10.21 -56.47 14.47
CA LEU A 83 10.67 -57.81 14.08
C LEU A 83 11.92 -58.28 14.85
N ASN A 84 12.74 -57.36 15.36
CA ASN A 84 13.90 -57.73 16.17
C ASN A 84 13.56 -57.95 17.65
N GLN A 85 12.48 -57.34 18.16
CA GLN A 85 12.04 -57.58 19.52
C GLN A 85 11.34 -58.94 19.69
N HIS A 86 10.65 -59.41 18.64
CA HIS A 86 10.03 -60.74 18.66
C HIS A 86 11.05 -61.88 18.56
N ARG A 87 12.21 -61.64 17.93
CA ARG A 87 13.31 -62.61 17.88
C ARG A 87 14.01 -62.75 19.23
N TYR A 88 14.17 -61.66 19.98
CA TYR A 88 14.78 -61.65 21.32
C TYR A 88 13.89 -62.24 22.43
N LYS A 89 12.59 -62.39 22.20
CA LYS A 89 11.66 -63.02 23.15
C LYS A 89 11.45 -64.51 22.95
N GLN A 90 12.01 -65.10 21.90
CA GLN A 90 11.88 -66.54 21.64
C GLN A 90 13.04 -67.37 22.22
N ASP A 91 14.11 -66.71 22.67
CA ASP A 91 15.33 -67.32 23.23
C ASP A 91 15.44 -67.21 24.77
N ILE A 92 14.33 -67.07 25.50
CA ILE A 92 14.27 -67.22 26.98
C ILE A 92 13.30 -68.33 27.35
#